data_AF-A0A6C0JIG8-F1
#
_entry.id   AF-A0A6C0JIG8-F1
#
_cell.length_a   1.000
_cell.length_b   1.000
_cell.length_c   1.000
_cell.angle_alpha   90.00
_cell.angle_beta   90.00
_cell.angle_gamma   90.00
#
_symmetry.space_group_name_H-M   'P 1'
#
loop_
_entity.id
_entity.type
_entity.pdbx_description
1 polymer ?
#
loop_
_entity_poly.entity_id
_entity_poly.type
_entity_poly.pdbx_seq_one_letter_code
_entity_poly.pdbx_strand_id
1 'polypeptide(L)'
;MKYLKQFISASSFPVFASFFYLFNKVKKGDVYYKYTLIAPIWLGLWNVLSFMFAEHFNISMKTRFFITSLLSYLVVISYSTINNFYDFNNKEWIKYYLIMFFLYMFTWNIVIYNIEKYISL
;
A
#
# COMPACT_ATOMS: atom_id res chain seq x y z
N MET A 1 9.70 -19.35 -6.78
CA MET A 1 10.44 -18.11 -6.41
C MET A 1 9.78 -16.81 -6.87
N LYS A 2 9.05 -16.78 -8.00
CA LYS A 2 8.41 -15.54 -8.51
C LYS A 2 7.54 -14.79 -7.47
N TYR A 3 6.65 -15.48 -6.76
CA TYR A 3 5.80 -14.86 -5.73
C TYR A 3 6.58 -14.31 -4.53
N LEU A 4 7.65 -14.99 -4.12
CA LEU A 4 8.51 -14.49 -3.04
C LEU A 4 9.20 -13.19 -3.45
N LYS A 5 9.70 -13.09 -4.70
CA LYS A 5 10.24 -11.83 -5.23
C LYS A 5 9.19 -10.72 -5.18
N GLN A 6 7.95 -11.00 -5.58
CA GLN A 6 6.86 -10.04 -5.51
C GLN A 6 6.58 -9.54 -4.09
N PHE A 7 6.56 -10.46 -3.13
CA PHE A 7 6.39 -10.12 -1.72
C PHE A 7 7.52 -9.20 -1.24
N ILE A 8 8.78 -9.57 -1.50
CA ILE A 8 9.97 -8.80 -1.06
C ILE A 8 9.99 -7.40 -1.69
N SER A 9 9.69 -7.28 -2.98
CA SER A 9 9.68 -5.98 -3.67
C SER A 9 8.75 -4.98 -3.00
N ALA A 10 7.53 -5.39 -2.64
CA ALA A 10 6.53 -4.52 -2.04
C ALA A 10 6.63 -4.42 -0.51
N SER A 11 7.32 -5.35 0.16
CA SER A 11 7.59 -5.31 1.61
C SER A 11 8.95 -4.68 1.94
N SER A 12 9.56 -3.96 0.99
CA SER A 12 10.86 -3.33 1.16
C SER A 12 10.77 -1.92 1.75
N PHE A 13 11.84 -1.49 2.43
CA PHE A 13 11.90 -0.21 3.14
C PHE A 13 11.47 1.02 2.32
N PRO A 14 11.89 1.20 1.06
CA PRO A 14 11.47 2.35 0.25
C PRO A 14 9.96 2.45 0.05
N VAL A 15 9.25 1.33 0.14
CA VAL A 15 7.80 1.26 -0.07
C VAL A 15 7.04 1.74 1.17
N PHE A 16 7.35 1.21 2.34
CA PHE A 16 6.59 1.49 3.56
C PHE A 16 7.10 2.72 4.34
N ALA A 17 8.28 3.24 4.03
CA ALA A 17 8.87 4.37 4.76
C ALA A 17 7.98 5.63 4.78
N SER A 18 7.35 5.96 3.64
CA SER A 18 6.43 7.09 3.53
C SER A 18 5.20 6.92 4.43
N PHE A 19 4.67 5.70 4.54
CA PHE A 19 3.56 5.35 5.41
C PHE A 19 3.94 5.49 6.89
N PHE A 20 5.12 5.01 7.27
CA PHE A 20 5.59 5.09 8.66
C PHE A 20 5.78 6.55 9.10
N TYR A 21 6.33 7.38 8.22
CA TYR A 21 6.51 8.80 8.49
C TYR A 21 5.16 9.51 8.72
N LEU A 22 4.16 9.23 7.88
CA LEU A 22 2.84 9.83 8.01
C LEU A 22 2.08 9.30 9.24
N PHE A 23 2.12 7.98 9.48
CA PHE A 23 1.38 7.37 10.58
C PHE A 23 1.92 7.78 11.96
N ASN A 24 3.23 7.96 12.10
CA ASN A 24 3.87 8.43 13.34
C ASN A 24 3.39 9.84 13.76
N LYS A 25 2.97 10.68 12.80
CA LYS A 25 2.43 12.01 13.11
C LYS A 25 1.03 11.95 13.74
N VAL A 26 0.31 10.85 13.55
CA VAL A 26 -1.10 10.72 13.94
C VAL A 26 -1.28 9.81 15.15
N LYS A 27 -0.55 8.70 15.23
CA LYS A 27 -0.62 7.72 16.33
C LYS A 27 0.79 7.40 16.83
N LYS A 28 0.91 7.13 18.14
CA LYS A 28 2.18 6.80 18.82
C LYS A 28 2.02 5.56 19.69
N GLY A 29 3.14 5.03 20.20
CA GLY A 29 3.17 3.87 21.10
C GLY A 29 2.77 2.57 20.41
N ASP A 30 2.02 1.71 21.11
CA ASP A 30 1.73 0.34 20.67
C ASP A 30 1.00 0.26 19.33
N VAL A 31 0.12 1.22 19.04
CA VAL A 31 -0.61 1.27 17.77
C VAL A 31 0.35 1.52 16.60
N TYR A 32 1.32 2.41 16.78
CA TYR A 32 2.37 2.66 15.81
C TYR A 32 3.24 1.42 15.60
N TYR A 33 3.67 0.78 16.69
CA TYR A 33 4.47 -0.44 16.63
C TYR A 33 3.77 -1.56 15.84
N LYS A 34 2.50 -1.85 16.18
CA LYS A 34 1.70 -2.87 15.46
C LYS A 34 1.58 -2.52 13.97
N TYR A 35 1.34 -1.25 13.65
CA TYR A 35 1.28 -0.80 12.26
C TYR A 35 2.59 -1.04 11.50
N THR A 36 3.74 -0.76 12.12
CA THR A 36 5.05 -0.97 11.48
C THR A 36 5.36 -2.43 11.17
N LEU A 37 4.76 -3.37 11.92
CA LEU A 37 4.87 -4.80 11.63
C LEU A 37 3.90 -5.25 10.54
N ILE A 38 2.67 -4.74 10.56
CA ILE A 38 1.60 -5.20 9.68
C ILE A 38 1.74 -4.63 8.26
N ALA A 39 2.10 -3.35 8.11
CA ALA A 39 2.07 -2.68 6.81
C ALA A 39 3.01 -3.31 5.76
N PRO A 40 4.25 -3.71 6.06
CA PRO A 40 5.10 -4.41 5.09
C PRO A 40 4.51 -5.74 4.63
N ILE A 41 3.92 -6.51 5.56
CA ILE A 41 3.26 -7.79 5.25
C ILE A 41 2.05 -7.54 4.34
N TRP A 42 1.23 -6.54 4.68
CA TRP A 42 0.05 -6.15 3.91
C TRP A 42 0.41 -5.78 2.46
N LEU A 43 1.40 -4.91 2.26
CA LEU A 43 1.86 -4.49 0.93
C LEU A 43 2.46 -5.66 0.14
N GLY A 44 3.27 -6.49 0.81
CA GLY A 44 3.83 -7.70 0.21
C GLY A 44 2.75 -8.66 -0.29
N LEU A 45 1.74 -8.95 0.53
CA LEU A 45 0.63 -9.83 0.14
C LEU A 45 -0.20 -9.26 -1.01
N TRP A 46 -0.50 -7.96 -0.99
CA TRP A 46 -1.20 -7.31 -2.10
C TRP A 46 -0.45 -7.43 -3.43
N ASN A 47 0.88 -7.33 -3.41
CA ASN A 47 1.66 -7.46 -4.64
C ASN A 47 1.69 -8.91 -5.15
N VAL A 48 1.76 -9.89 -4.24
CA VAL A 48 1.64 -11.31 -4.62
C VAL A 48 0.29 -11.59 -5.26
N LEU A 49 -0.80 -11.16 -4.61
CA LEU A 49 -2.15 -11.36 -5.13
C LEU A 49 -2.33 -10.67 -6.48
N SER A 50 -1.95 -9.40 -6.61
CA SER A 50 -2.09 -8.68 -7.87
C SER A 50 -1.29 -9.33 -9.00
N PHE A 51 -0.11 -9.88 -8.70
CA PHE A 51 0.68 -10.62 -9.68
C PHE A 51 0.01 -11.92 -10.10
N MET A 52 -0.57 -12.69 -9.17
CA MET A 52 -1.34 -13.90 -9.52
C MET A 52 -2.50 -13.57 -10.47
N PHE A 53 -3.25 -12.50 -10.19
CA PHE A 53 -4.31 -12.03 -11.08
C PHE A 53 -3.77 -11.58 -12.44
N ALA A 54 -2.65 -10.85 -12.46
CA ALA A 54 -2.06 -10.39 -13.70
C ALA A 54 -1.55 -11.53 -14.59
N GLU A 55 -0.95 -12.57 -14.00
CA GLU A 55 -0.54 -13.77 -14.73
C GLU A 55 -1.74 -14.53 -15.29
N HIS A 56 -2.81 -14.67 -14.50
CA HIS A 56 -4.00 -15.41 -14.95
C HIS A 56 -4.75 -14.72 -16.10
N PHE A 57 -4.86 -13.38 -16.03
CA PHE A 57 -5.62 -12.59 -17.00
C PHE A 57 -4.76 -11.85 -18.05
N ASN A 58 -3.45 -12.12 -18.09
CA ASN A 58 -2.48 -11.43 -18.97
C ASN A 58 -2.54 -9.90 -18.87
N ILE A 59 -2.65 -9.37 -17.64
CA ILE A 59 -2.73 -7.93 -17.39
C ILE A 59 -1.33 -7.32 -17.46
N SER A 60 -1.20 -6.20 -18.19
CA SER A 60 0.07 -5.47 -18.27
C SER A 60 0.53 -4.99 -16.89
N MET A 61 1.84 -4.92 -16.66
CA MET A 61 2.41 -4.47 -15.39
C MET A 61 1.90 -3.09 -14.94
N LYS A 62 1.79 -2.14 -15.88
CA LYS A 62 1.25 -0.80 -15.61
C LYS A 62 -0.20 -0.87 -15.15
N THR A 63 -1.02 -1.64 -15.86
CA THR A 63 -2.44 -1.83 -15.53
C THR A 63 -2.60 -2.53 -14.19
N ARG A 64 -1.79 -3.56 -13.89
CA ARG A 64 -1.80 -4.28 -12.62
C ARG A 64 -1.62 -3.31 -11.45
N PHE A 65 -0.60 -2.46 -11.48
CA PHE A 65 -0.34 -1.54 -10.37
C PHE A 65 -1.36 -0.42 -10.23
N PHE A 66 -1.89 0.08 -11.35
CA PHE A 66 -2.97 1.05 -11.32
C PHE A 66 -4.24 0.46 -10.66
N ILE A 67 -4.61 -0.77 -11.02
CA ILE A 67 -5.75 -1.46 -10.40
C ILE A 67 -5.46 -1.74 -8.92
N THR A 68 -4.25 -2.22 -8.61
CA THR A 68 -3.84 -2.54 -7.24
C THR A 68 -3.85 -1.29 -6.36
N SER A 69 -3.43 -0.13 -6.87
CA SER A 69 -3.47 1.12 -6.12
C SER A 69 -4.88 1.54 -5.76
N LEU A 70 -5.83 1.41 -6.69
CA LEU A 70 -7.23 1.72 -6.43
C LEU A 70 -7.84 0.75 -5.41
N LEU A 71 -7.66 -0.56 -5.60
CA LEU A 71 -8.23 -1.58 -4.72
C LEU A 71 -7.65 -1.48 -3.30
N SER A 72 -6.33 -1.41 -3.16
CA SER A 72 -5.68 -1.32 -1.85
C SER A 72 -6.05 -0.02 -1.12
N TYR A 73 -6.14 1.11 -1.83
CA TYR A 73 -6.65 2.38 -1.29
C TYR A 73 -8.07 2.23 -0.75
N LEU A 74 -8.99 1.69 -1.56
CA LEU A 74 -10.40 1.53 -1.17
C LEU A 74 -10.56 0.62 0.05
N VAL A 75 -9.82 -0.49 0.11
CA VAL A 75 -9.85 -1.41 1.26
C VAL A 75 -9.37 -0.69 2.53
N VAL A 76 -8.25 0.03 2.45
CA VAL A 76 -7.66 0.68 3.62
C VAL A 76 -8.49 1.87 4.10
N ILE A 77 -9.05 2.67 3.18
CA ILE A 77 -9.97 3.74 3.55
C ILE A 77 -11.25 3.19 4.16
N SER A 78 -11.89 2.21 3.53
CA SER A 78 -13.12 1.60 4.06
C SER A 78 -12.87 1.01 5.45
N TYR A 79 -11.76 0.29 5.63
CA TYR A 79 -11.37 -0.25 6.93
C TYR A 79 -11.13 0.84 7.98
N SER A 80 -10.45 1.94 7.60
CA SER A 80 -10.18 3.06 8.50
C SER A 80 -11.45 3.76 8.96
N THR A 81 -12.40 3.98 8.03
CA THR A 81 -13.65 4.70 8.27
C THR A 81 -14.63 3.85 9.09
N ILE A 82 -14.82 2.57 8.74
CA ILE A 82 -15.78 1.69 9.45
C ILE A 82 -15.37 1.46 10.90
N ASN A 83 -14.07 1.28 11.16
CA ASN A 83 -13.56 1.03 12.51
C ASN A 83 -13.28 2.30 13.32
N ASN A 84 -13.59 3.50 12.78
CA ASN A 84 -13.32 4.78 13.41
C ASN A 84 -11.89 4.89 13.99
N PHE A 85 -10.88 4.50 13.21
CA PHE A 85 -9.48 4.51 13.67
C PHE A 85 -8.99 5.91 14.09
N TYR A 86 -9.63 6.95 13.58
CA TYR A 86 -9.30 8.34 13.82
C TYR A 86 -10.56 9.13 14.22
N ASP A 87 -10.40 9.98 15.22
CA ASP A 87 -11.43 10.91 15.69
C ASP A 87 -11.41 12.20 14.86
N PHE A 88 -11.53 12.06 13.53
CA PHE A 88 -11.45 13.17 12.59
C PHE A 88 -12.80 13.84 12.37
N ASN A 89 -12.76 15.16 12.18
CA ASN A 89 -13.90 15.90 11.64
C ASN A 89 -14.03 15.73 10.12
N ASN A 90 -15.13 16.23 9.53
CA ASN A 90 -15.40 16.08 8.09
C ASN A 90 -14.29 16.64 7.19
N LYS A 91 -13.66 17.77 7.55
CA LYS A 91 -12.58 18.36 6.74
C LYS A 91 -11.30 17.53 6.83
N GLU A 92 -11.01 17.00 8.01
CA GLU A 92 -9.86 16.12 8.25
C GLU A 92 -10.03 14.79 7.52
N TRP A 93 -11.23 14.22 7.48
CA TRP A 93 -11.53 13.03 6.68
C TRP A 93 -11.29 13.26 5.18
N ILE A 94 -11.78 14.37 4.63
CA ILE A 94 -11.54 14.72 3.21
C ILE A 94 -10.03 14.83 2.95
N LYS A 95 -9.31 15.52 3.83
CA LYS A 95 -7.85 15.65 3.73
C LYS A 95 -7.15 14.29 3.82
N TYR A 96 -7.56 13.42 4.74
CA TYR A 96 -7.03 12.08 4.89
C TYR A 96 -7.26 11.24 3.64
N TYR A 97 -8.48 11.23 3.10
CA TYR A 97 -8.81 10.51 1.86
C TYR A 97 -7.92 10.95 0.69
N LEU A 98 -7.76 12.26 0.50
CA LEU A 98 -6.90 12.81 -0.56
C LEU A 98 -5.42 12.43 -0.37
N ILE A 99 -4.88 12.60 0.85
CA ILE A 99 -3.48 12.23 1.14
C ILE A 99 -3.24 10.75 0.88
N MET A 100 -4.12 9.89 1.39
CA MET A 100 -4.00 8.45 1.20
C MET A 100 -4.14 8.06 -0.27
N PHE A 101 -5.05 8.69 -1.03
CA PHE A 101 -5.19 8.45 -2.46
C PHE A 101 -3.87 8.70 -3.20
N PHE A 102 -3.29 9.88 -3.04
CA PHE A 102 -2.02 10.21 -3.69
C PHE A 102 -0.86 9.31 -3.21
N LEU A 103 -0.83 8.98 -1.91
CA LEU A 103 0.19 8.10 -1.34
C LEU A 103 0.13 6.69 -1.96
N TYR A 104 -1.06 6.09 -2.07
CA TYR A 104 -1.23 4.78 -2.69
C TYR A 104 -0.93 4.81 -4.18
N MET A 105 -1.41 5.84 -4.90
CA MET A 105 -1.10 6.03 -6.32
C MET A 105 0.41 6.11 -6.56
N PHE A 106 1.12 6.94 -5.78
CA PHE A 106 2.57 7.10 -5.86
C PHE A 106 3.31 5.80 -5.51
N THR A 107 2.95 5.17 -4.39
CA THR A 107 3.63 3.97 -3.89
C THR A 107 3.57 2.84 -4.91
N TRP A 108 2.39 2.52 -5.43
CA TRP A 108 2.24 1.39 -6.36
C TRP A 108 2.77 1.69 -7.75
N ASN A 109 2.40 2.85 -8.33
CA ASN A 109 2.70 3.14 -9.74
C ASN A 109 4.10 3.69 -9.97
N ILE A 110 4.76 4.20 -8.93
CA ILE A 110 6.12 4.75 -9.03
C ILE A 110 7.08 3.89 -8.22
N VAL A 111 6.88 3.76 -6.90
CA VAL A 111 7.88 3.08 -6.05
C VAL A 111 7.96 1.58 -6.37
N ILE A 112 6.87 0.84 -6.16
CA ILE A 112 6.83 -0.62 -6.36
C ILE A 112 7.03 -0.96 -7.84
N TYR A 113 6.40 -0.20 -8.75
CA TYR A 113 6.62 -0.37 -10.20
C TYR A 113 8.09 -0.31 -10.58
N ASN A 114 8.84 0.71 -10.13
CA ASN A 114 10.26 0.83 -10.46
C ASN A 114 11.08 -0.25 -9.75
N ILE A 115 10.81 -0.55 -8.47
CA ILE A 115 11.50 -1.63 -7.75
C ILE A 115 11.36 -2.94 -8.52
N GLU A 116 10.14 -3.32 -8.89
CA GLU A 116 9.92 -4.57 -9.61
C GLU A 116 10.56 -4.50 -11.00
N LYS A 117 10.37 -3.42 -11.75
CA LYS A 117 10.98 -3.27 -13.09
C LYS A 117 12.50 -3.46 -13.10
N TYR A 118 13.21 -3.04 -12.04
CA TYR A 118 14.67 -3.10 -11.97
C TYR A 118 15.22 -4.29 -11.16
N ILE A 119 14.44 -4.88 -10.24
CA ILE A 119 14.88 -5.99 -9.38
C ILE A 119 14.35 -7.35 -9.88
N SER A 120 13.20 -7.38 -10.57
CA SER A 120 12.67 -8.61 -11.17
C SER A 120 13.26 -8.84 -12.57
N LEU A 121 14.56 -9.20 -12.59
CA LEU A 121 15.14 -10.04 -13.64
C LEU A 121 14.76 -11.52 -13.37
#